data_AF-A0A0V1DL42-F1
#
_entry.id   AF-A0A0V1DL42-F1
#
_cell.length_a   1.000
_cell.length_b   1.000
_cell.length_c   1.000
_cell.angle_alpha   90.00
_cell.angle_beta   90.00
_cell.angle_gamma   90.00
#
_symmetry.space_group_name_H-M   'P 1'
#
loop_
_entity.id
_entity.type
_entity.pdbx_description
1 polymer ?
#
loop_
_entity_poly.entity_id
_entity_poly.type
_entity_poly.pdbx_seq_one_letter_code
_entity_poly.pdbx_strand_id
1 'polypeptide(L)'
;LAPWQMMDAYRTYVLPRLTFQLMIAKFHNVKQSAGEYDRAILRLVKRCFQLPVETSTDFVRAPRSCGGLGVPSLRELYATAKITRALKMLWSPCQVVSTLAARQLRTVASAYFAKRSKD
;
A
#
# COMPACT_ATOMS: atom_id res chain seq x y z
N LEU A 1 -26.03 -7.15 -5.74
CA LEU A 1 -25.07 -6.37 -6.54
C LEU A 1 -24.38 -7.30 -7.50
N ALA A 2 -24.30 -6.95 -8.78
CA ALA A 2 -23.47 -7.68 -9.73
C ALA A 2 -21.99 -7.59 -9.31
N PRO A 3 -21.14 -8.58 -9.65
CA PRO A 3 -19.73 -8.60 -9.21
C PRO A 3 -18.96 -7.33 -9.57
N TRP A 4 -19.23 -6.77 -10.76
CA TRP A 4 -18.61 -5.52 -11.20
C TRP A 4 -19.03 -4.31 -10.35
N GLN A 5 -20.28 -4.24 -9.87
CA GLN A 5 -20.76 -3.18 -8.99
C GLN A 5 -20.10 -3.26 -7.61
N MET A 6 -19.87 -4.47 -7.10
CA MET A 6 -19.12 -4.64 -5.85
C MET A 6 -17.67 -4.16 -5.99
N MET A 7 -17.03 -4.45 -7.13
CA MET A 7 -15.68 -3.95 -7.40
C MET A 7 -15.62 -2.45 -7.59
N ASP A 8 -16.63 -1.86 -8.19
CA ASP A 8 -16.74 -0.41 -8.29
C ASP A 8 -16.86 0.23 -6.90
N ALA A 9 -17.77 -0.29 -6.06
CA ALA A 9 -17.92 0.15 -4.68
C ALA A 9 -16.62 -0.02 -3.84
N TYR A 10 -15.91 -1.13 -4.01
CA TYR A 10 -14.61 -1.34 -3.37
C TYR A 10 -13.60 -0.25 -3.76
N ARG A 11 -13.47 0.06 -5.06
CA ARG A 11 -12.51 1.07 -5.53
C ARG A 11 -12.89 2.49 -5.16
N THR A 12 -14.19 2.78 -5.10
CA THR A 12 -14.70 4.13 -4.82
C THR A 12 -14.71 4.43 -3.33
N TYR A 13 -15.06 3.46 -2.47
CA TYR A 13 -15.29 3.72 -1.05
C TYR A 13 -14.27 3.06 -0.13
N VAL A 14 -13.88 1.81 -0.39
CA VAL A 14 -13.04 1.03 0.52
C VAL A 14 -11.56 1.36 0.31
N LEU A 15 -11.11 1.30 -0.94
CA LEU A 15 -9.71 1.48 -1.30
C LEU A 15 -9.18 2.86 -0.86
N PRO A 16 -9.84 4.01 -1.10
CA PRO A 16 -9.31 5.31 -0.70
C PRO A 16 -9.22 5.46 0.82
N ARG A 17 -10.21 4.95 1.56
CA ARG A 17 -10.21 4.96 3.04
C ARG A 17 -9.06 4.13 3.58
N LEU A 18 -8.83 2.95 3.01
CA LEU A 18 -7.76 2.05 3.38
C LEU A 18 -6.38 2.68 3.07
N THR A 19 -6.21 3.26 1.89
CA THR A 19 -4.98 3.99 1.52
C THR A 19 -4.72 5.16 2.45
N PHE A 20 -5.75 5.91 2.84
CA PHE A 20 -5.61 7.00 3.81
C PHE A 20 -5.12 6.49 5.17
N GLN A 21 -5.74 5.43 5.70
CA GLN A 21 -5.29 4.80 6.95
C GLN A 21 -3.85 4.31 6.85
N LEU A 22 -3.47 3.70 5.72
CA LEU A 22 -2.08 3.28 5.45
C LEU A 22 -1.08 4.45 5.43
N MET A 23 -1.50 5.63 4.99
CA MET A 23 -0.65 6.82 4.91
C MET A 23 -0.42 7.48 6.28
N ILE A 24 -1.43 7.47 7.15
CA ILE A 24 -1.37 8.16 8.45
C ILE A 24 -0.84 7.26 9.58
N ALA A 25 -1.15 5.97 9.56
CA ALA A 25 -0.95 5.10 10.70
C ALA A 25 0.52 4.68 10.85
N LYS A 26 0.99 4.65 12.11
CA LYS A 26 2.27 4.04 12.49
C LYS A 26 2.05 2.55 12.72
N PHE A 27 2.12 1.77 11.65
CA PHE A 27 2.07 0.32 11.77
C PHE A 27 3.40 -0.21 12.32
N HIS A 28 3.39 -0.75 13.54
CA HIS A 28 4.55 -1.40 14.13
C HIS A 28 4.89 -2.72 13.40
N ASN A 29 3.88 -3.48 12.96
CA ASN A 29 4.03 -4.78 12.30
C ASN A 29 3.24 -4.88 10.97
N VAL A 30 3.54 -3.98 10.02
CA VAL A 30 2.89 -3.94 8.68
C VAL A 30 2.84 -5.30 8.00
N LYS A 31 3.93 -6.07 8.07
CA LYS A 31 4.06 -7.33 7.31
C LYS A 31 3.00 -8.37 7.70
N GLN A 32 2.69 -8.46 8.99
CA GLN A 32 1.72 -9.44 9.52
C GLN A 32 0.29 -8.95 9.30
N SER A 33 -0.02 -7.72 9.75
CA SER A 33 -1.36 -7.16 9.63
C SER A 33 -1.80 -6.99 8.17
N ALA A 34 -0.94 -6.47 7.29
CA ALA A 34 -1.29 -6.30 5.87
C ALA A 34 -1.52 -7.65 5.16
N GLY A 35 -0.83 -8.72 5.58
CA GLY A 35 -1.03 -10.05 5.01
C GLY A 35 -2.40 -10.64 5.32
N GLU A 36 -2.89 -10.44 6.55
CA GLU A 36 -4.22 -10.90 6.96
C GLU A 36 -5.33 -10.16 6.23
N TYR A 37 -5.22 -8.84 6.12
CA TYR A 37 -6.17 -8.03 5.35
C TYR A 37 -6.14 -8.37 3.85
N ASP A 38 -4.96 -8.54 3.24
CA ASP A 38 -4.85 -8.96 1.84
C ASP A 38 -5.57 -10.30 1.62
N ARG A 39 -5.36 -11.28 2.50
CA ARG A 39 -6.04 -12.59 2.41
C ARG A 39 -7.56 -12.46 2.59
N ALA A 40 -8.04 -11.59 3.47
CA ALA A 40 -9.46 -11.34 3.65
C ALA A 40 -10.09 -10.69 2.41
N ILE A 41 -9.45 -9.66 1.86
CA ILE A 41 -9.91 -8.97 0.63
C ILE A 41 -9.93 -9.96 -0.54
N LEU A 42 -8.85 -10.73 -0.76
CA LEU A 42 -8.78 -11.71 -1.83
C LEU A 42 -9.87 -12.79 -1.70
N ARG A 43 -10.14 -13.29 -0.49
CA ARG A 43 -11.24 -14.23 -0.25
C ARG A 43 -12.60 -13.64 -0.57
N LEU A 44 -12.84 -12.38 -0.18
CA LEU A 44 -14.09 -11.70 -0.46
C LEU A 44 -14.27 -11.51 -1.98
N VAL A 45 -13.23 -11.04 -2.67
CA VAL A 45 -13.25 -10.84 -4.13
C VAL A 45 -13.51 -12.16 -4.85
N LYS A 46 -12.82 -13.25 -4.49
CA LYS A 46 -13.06 -14.57 -5.08
C LYS A 46 -14.51 -15.03 -4.88
N ARG A 47 -15.09 -14.84 -3.69
CA ARG A 47 -16.50 -15.16 -3.43
C ARG A 47 -17.46 -14.30 -4.25
N CYS A 48 -17.22 -12.99 -4.34
CA CYS A 48 -18.08 -12.07 -5.10
C CYS A 48 -18.16 -12.43 -6.59
N PHE A 49 -17.07 -12.95 -7.17
CA PHE A 49 -17.00 -13.36 -8.58
C PHE A 49 -17.22 -14.87 -8.78
N GLN A 50 -17.50 -15.63 -7.71
CA GLN A 50 -17.60 -17.10 -7.76
C GLN A 50 -16.36 -17.75 -8.40
N LEU A 51 -15.19 -17.18 -8.15
CA LEU A 51 -13.93 -17.64 -8.72
C LEU A 51 -13.45 -18.92 -8.01
N PRO A 52 -12.87 -19.88 -8.75
CA PRO A 52 -12.23 -21.05 -8.17
C PRO A 52 -11.17 -20.68 -7.13
N VAL A 53 -10.96 -21.55 -6.13
CA VAL A 53 -9.97 -21.34 -5.07
C VAL A 53 -8.56 -21.21 -5.66
N GLU A 54 -8.30 -21.95 -6.73
CA GLU A 54 -7.08 -22.04 -7.51
C GLU A 54 -6.78 -20.78 -8.33
N THR A 55 -7.74 -19.86 -8.44
CA THR A 55 -7.55 -18.62 -9.21
C THR A 55 -6.31 -17.88 -8.71
N SER A 56 -5.39 -17.60 -9.62
CA SER A 56 -4.13 -16.93 -9.30
C SER A 56 -4.40 -15.57 -8.63
N THR A 57 -3.62 -15.26 -7.59
CA THR A 57 -3.63 -13.92 -6.99
C THR A 57 -3.18 -12.85 -7.97
N ASP A 58 -2.37 -13.22 -8.95
CA ASP A 58 -1.83 -12.29 -9.94
C ASP A 58 -2.95 -11.78 -10.87
N PHE A 59 -3.92 -12.63 -11.21
CA PHE A 59 -5.11 -12.22 -11.94
C PHE A 59 -5.94 -11.18 -11.15
N VAL A 60 -6.12 -11.41 -9.84
CA VAL A 60 -6.89 -10.51 -8.98
C VAL A 60 -6.18 -9.16 -8.82
N ARG A 61 -4.84 -9.18 -8.75
CA ARG A 61 -4.02 -7.98 -8.57
C ARG A 61 -3.74 -7.22 -9.86
N ALA A 62 -3.71 -7.91 -10.99
CA ALA A 62 -3.38 -7.34 -12.28
C ALA A 62 -4.29 -6.14 -12.62
N PRO A 63 -3.76 -5.10 -13.28
CA PRO A 63 -4.55 -3.96 -13.73
C PRO A 63 -5.73 -4.38 -14.63
N ARG A 64 -6.78 -3.57 -14.61
CA ARG A 64 -7.93 -3.77 -15.52
C ARG A 64 -7.56 -3.64 -17.00
N SER A 65 -6.53 -2.84 -17.31
CA SER A 65 -6.04 -2.66 -18.68
C SER A 65 -5.53 -3.95 -19.31
N CYS A 66 -5.15 -4.95 -18.50
CA CYS A 66 -4.76 -6.29 -18.97
C CYS A 66 -5.76 -7.39 -18.58
N GLY A 67 -7.02 -7.03 -18.28
CA GLY A 67 -8.08 -7.99 -17.96
C GLY A 67 -8.11 -8.48 -16.50
N GLY A 68 -7.28 -7.92 -15.61
CA GLY A 68 -7.29 -8.24 -14.19
C GLY A 68 -8.36 -7.50 -13.37
N LEU A 69 -8.48 -7.84 -12.09
CA LEU A 69 -9.46 -7.22 -11.17
C LEU A 69 -8.96 -5.94 -10.51
N GLY A 70 -7.68 -5.58 -10.64
CA GLY A 70 -7.13 -4.31 -10.13
C GLY A 70 -7.30 -4.14 -8.62
N VAL A 71 -7.12 -5.21 -7.85
CA VAL A 71 -7.08 -5.19 -6.38
C VAL A 71 -5.62 -5.09 -5.93
N PRO A 72 -5.14 -3.92 -5.53
CA PRO A 72 -3.72 -3.76 -5.17
C PRO A 72 -3.39 -4.51 -3.86
N SER A 73 -2.13 -4.94 -3.72
CA SER A 73 -1.66 -5.45 -2.42
C SER A 73 -1.56 -4.30 -1.42
N LEU A 74 -2.02 -4.54 -0.19
CA LEU A 74 -1.89 -3.56 0.88
C LEU A 74 -0.44 -3.27 1.25
N ARG A 75 0.44 -4.26 1.06
CA ARG A 75 1.88 -4.06 1.25
C ARG A 75 2.43 -3.06 0.24
N GLU A 76 2.04 -3.20 -1.01
CA GLU A 76 2.45 -2.30 -2.09
C GLU A 76 1.86 -0.90 -1.87
N LEU A 77 0.57 -0.82 -1.57
CA LEU A 77 -0.09 0.45 -1.22
C LEU A 77 0.60 1.17 -0.07
N TYR A 78 0.94 0.44 1.00
CA TYR A 78 1.64 1.02 2.14
C TYR A 78 3.04 1.51 1.75
N ALA A 79 3.80 0.71 1.00
CA ALA A 79 5.14 1.11 0.54
C ALA A 79 5.06 2.36 -0.33
N THR A 80 4.15 2.39 -1.31
CA THR A 80 3.92 3.56 -2.17
C THR A 80 3.49 4.77 -1.34
N ALA A 81 2.51 4.63 -0.44
CA ALA A 81 2.06 5.72 0.41
C ALA A 81 3.19 6.28 1.30
N LYS A 82 4.04 5.41 1.85
CA LYS A 82 5.19 5.80 2.67
C LYS A 82 6.22 6.58 1.85
N ILE A 83 6.54 6.12 0.64
CA ILE A 83 7.46 6.82 -0.27
C ILE A 83 6.85 8.15 -0.68
N THR A 84 5.62 8.17 -1.20
CA THR A 84 4.93 9.39 -1.62
C THR A 84 4.87 10.42 -0.49
N ARG A 85 4.61 10.00 0.74
CA ARG A 85 4.62 10.90 1.90
C ARG A 85 6.01 11.47 2.16
N ALA A 86 7.05 10.66 2.14
CA ALA A 86 8.43 11.12 2.34
C ALA A 86 8.83 12.15 1.25
N LEU A 87 8.52 11.86 -0.01
CA LEU A 87 8.77 12.75 -1.14
C LEU A 87 8.01 14.08 -0.99
N LYS A 88 6.73 14.04 -0.63
CA LYS A 88 5.94 15.26 -0.37
C LYS A 88 6.52 16.13 0.75
N MET A 89 7.11 15.51 1.78
CA MET A 89 7.77 16.26 2.85
C MET A 89 9.10 16.85 2.38
N LEU A 90 9.91 16.10 1.63
CA LEU A 90 11.20 16.56 1.09
C LEU A 90 11.05 17.74 0.11
N TRP A 91 10.08 17.67 -0.78
CA TRP A 91 9.78 18.73 -1.77
C TRP A 91 8.62 19.63 -1.33
N SER A 92 8.39 19.77 -0.03
CA SER A 92 7.40 20.70 0.50
C SER A 92 7.82 22.15 0.19
N PRO A 93 6.91 23.03 -0.25
CA PRO A 93 7.21 24.46 -0.40
C PRO A 93 7.49 25.15 0.94
N CYS A 94 7.09 24.53 2.07
CA CYS A 94 7.43 25.01 3.39
C CYS A 94 8.88 24.61 3.74
N GLN A 95 9.76 25.61 3.83
CA GLN A 95 11.18 25.39 4.13
C GLN A 95 11.40 24.64 5.45
N VAL A 96 10.56 24.89 6.46
CA VAL A 96 10.65 24.19 7.76
C VAL A 96 10.40 22.69 7.61
N VAL A 97 9.40 22.30 6.82
CA VAL A 97 9.06 20.88 6.60
C VAL A 97 10.14 20.19 5.77
N SER A 98 10.59 20.83 4.68
CA SER A 98 11.63 20.27 3.80
C SER A 98 12.97 20.08 4.55
N THR A 99 13.41 21.09 5.32
CA THR A 99 14.65 21.01 6.09
C THR A 99 14.58 19.94 7.18
N LEU A 100 13.46 19.83 7.89
CA LEU A 100 13.24 18.80 8.90
C LEU A 100 13.28 17.39 8.27
N ALA A 101 12.58 17.19 7.15
CA ALA A 101 12.55 15.91 6.44
C ALA A 101 13.94 15.52 5.91
N ALA A 102 14.67 16.47 5.31
CA ALA A 102 16.03 16.25 4.81
C ALA A 102 17.00 15.92 5.95
N ARG A 103 16.89 16.59 7.10
CA ARG A 103 17.69 16.28 8.29
C ARG A 103 17.42 14.86 8.78
N GLN A 104 16.15 14.49 8.92
CA GLN A 104 15.75 13.15 9.36
C GLN A 104 16.26 12.06 8.40
N LEU A 105 16.16 12.30 7.09
CA LEU A 105 16.68 11.38 6.08
C LEU A 105 18.20 11.18 6.21
N ARG A 106 18.96 12.26 6.37
CA ARG A 106 20.43 12.19 6.56
C ARG A 106 20.79 11.41 7.82
N THR A 107 20.11 11.64 8.93
CA THR A 107 20.35 10.92 10.20
C THR A 107 20.09 9.41 10.05
N VAL A 108 18.99 9.02 9.39
CA VAL A 108 18.68 7.60 9.19
C VAL A 108 19.65 6.96 8.20
N ALA A 109 20.00 7.67 7.13
CA ALA A 109 20.95 7.18 6.12
C ALA A 109 22.35 6.98 6.73
N SER A 110 22.87 7.95 7.48
CA SER A 110 24.18 7.82 8.13
C SER A 110 24.22 6.65 9.11
N ALA A 111 23.17 6.48 9.93
CA ALA A 111 23.05 5.34 10.83
C ALA A 111 23.01 3.99 10.08
N TYR A 112 22.28 3.93 8.96
CA TYR A 112 22.21 2.74 8.11
C TYR A 112 23.58 2.39 7.51
N PHE A 113 24.29 3.36 6.93
CA PHE A 113 25.61 3.13 6.34
C PHE A 113 26.66 2.76 7.38
N ALA A 114 26.62 3.39 8.56
CA ALA A 114 27.52 3.05 9.68
C ALA A 114 27.29 1.64 10.24
N LYS A 115 26.06 1.13 10.17
CA LYS A 115 25.76 -0.27 10.52
C LYS A 115 26.29 -1.22 9.44
N ARG A 116 26.02 -0.91 8.16
CA ARG A 116 26.42 -1.73 7.02
C ARG A 116 27.93 -1.82 6.81
N SER A 117 28.71 -0.83 7.24
CA SER A 117 30.17 -0.89 7.17
C SER A 117 30.81 -1.79 8.24
N LYS A 118 30.03 -2.25 9.23
CA LYS A 118 30.48 -3.15 10.31
C LYS A 118 30.11 -4.62 10.05
N ASP A 119 29.21 -4.86 9.10
CA ASP A 119 28.82 -6.18 8.60
C ASP A 119 29.69 -6.56 7.39
#